data_AF-A0A5M9WW41-F1
#
_entry.id   AF-A0A5M9WW41-F1
#
_cell.length_a   1.000
_cell.length_b   1.000
_cell.length_c   1.000
_cell.angle_alpha   90.00
_cell.angle_beta   90.00
_cell.angle_gamma   90.00
#
_symmetry.space_group_name_H-M   'P 1'
#
loop_
_entity.id
_entity.type
_entity.pdbx_description
1 polymer ?
#
loop_
_entity_poly.entity_id
_entity_poly.type
_entity_poly.pdbx_seq_one_letter_code
_entity_poly.pdbx_strand_id
1 'polypeptide(L)'
;MDINLENSEHLLNSDFNGSPLKELWEPVKVVTLKKRVYHDFPDFTLGKLIVTGEVRDALVSLLQSHVEFLELLHDSLDLYAVNVVTILDCVDWKRSDVMYTSRGRFSRFNKIFFDVSKIRNGTAIFKLKETASHQIYVTEEFKELVNQHKFKGLDFTLIFDSEFTQEKEDEQQRLYDAALELIEQNKGKEYAYEDARELVDQGKTMISGRWKMKLDDQGQFWLGELLKDLSYQWMMPTYIPPVLLFESWHEVKSSEKCHRL
;
A
#
# COMPACT_ATOMS: atom_id res chain seq x y z
N MET A 1 -2.37 -20.35 -3.63
CA MET A 1 -2.26 -21.65 -2.92
C MET A 1 -1.44 -21.40 -1.67
N ASP A 2 -1.70 -22.06 -0.55
CA ASP A 2 -0.90 -21.86 0.67
C ASP A 2 -0.04 -23.10 0.88
N ILE A 3 1.27 -22.93 1.03
CA ILE A 3 2.21 -24.04 1.22
C ILE A 3 2.87 -23.97 2.60
N ASN A 4 3.44 -25.09 3.04
CA ASN A 4 4.24 -25.15 4.25
C ASN A 4 5.42 -26.09 4.10
N LEU A 5 6.41 -25.90 4.97
CA LEU A 5 7.61 -26.71 5.08
C LEU A 5 7.49 -27.66 6.28
N GLU A 6 7.90 -28.91 6.09
CA GLU A 6 7.88 -29.92 7.17
C GLU A 6 9.15 -29.87 8.05
N ASN A 7 10.30 -29.46 7.50
CA ASN A 7 11.57 -29.40 8.21
C ASN A 7 11.86 -28.00 8.78
N SER A 8 11.80 -27.84 10.10
CA SER A 8 12.00 -26.54 10.76
C SER A 8 13.42 -25.96 10.64
N GLU A 9 14.45 -26.78 10.38
CA GLU A 9 15.85 -26.35 10.37
C GLU A 9 16.36 -25.92 8.97
N HIS A 10 15.54 -26.07 7.93
CA HIS A 10 15.95 -25.76 6.57
C HIS A 10 16.11 -24.25 6.32
N LEU A 11 17.00 -23.88 5.38
CA LEU A 11 17.25 -22.48 4.99
C LEU A 11 16.01 -21.75 4.45
N LEU A 12 14.99 -22.48 4.02
CA LEU A 12 13.68 -21.92 3.64
C LEU A 12 12.98 -21.20 4.81
N ASN A 13 13.33 -21.52 6.07
CA ASN A 13 12.84 -20.80 7.26
C ASN A 13 13.67 -19.58 7.65
N SER A 14 14.81 -19.34 6.98
CA SER A 14 15.61 -18.14 7.22
C SER A 14 14.88 -16.87 6.77
N ASP A 15 15.41 -15.69 7.08
CA ASP A 15 14.76 -14.42 6.80
C ASP A 15 14.84 -13.96 5.34
N PHE A 16 15.58 -14.65 4.45
CA PHE A 16 15.81 -14.23 3.06
C PHE A 16 16.28 -12.76 2.99
N ASN A 17 17.30 -12.41 3.79
CA ASN A 17 17.73 -11.03 4.04
C ASN A 17 18.66 -10.44 2.95
N GLY A 18 18.76 -11.08 1.79
CA GLY A 18 19.65 -10.69 0.70
C GLY A 18 20.99 -11.41 0.66
N SER A 19 21.32 -12.21 1.68
CA SER A 19 22.46 -13.11 1.61
C SER A 19 22.23 -14.15 0.51
N PRO A 20 23.21 -14.44 -0.36
CA PRO A 20 23.14 -15.55 -1.29
C PRO A 20 22.94 -16.88 -0.55
N LEU A 21 22.04 -17.71 -1.04
CA LEU A 21 21.71 -19.02 -0.48
C LEU A 21 21.99 -20.14 -1.49
N LYS A 22 22.18 -19.85 -2.78
CA LYS A 22 22.25 -20.85 -3.84
C LYS A 22 23.31 -21.94 -3.60
N GLU A 23 24.48 -21.57 -3.08
CA GLU A 23 25.57 -22.53 -2.81
C GLU A 23 25.31 -23.44 -1.60
N LEU A 24 24.43 -23.01 -0.70
CA LEU A 24 24.06 -23.73 0.52
C LEU A 24 22.69 -24.41 0.41
N TRP A 25 22.00 -24.23 -0.73
CA TRP A 25 20.62 -24.65 -0.89
C TRP A 25 20.52 -26.13 -1.19
N GLU A 26 19.74 -26.83 -0.38
CA GLU A 26 19.31 -28.20 -0.64
C GLU A 26 17.82 -28.17 -1.00
N PRO A 27 17.39 -28.81 -2.11
CA PRO A 27 15.97 -28.89 -2.43
C PRO A 27 15.18 -29.53 -1.29
N VAL A 28 14.10 -28.86 -0.89
CA VAL A 28 13.31 -29.26 0.29
C VAL A 28 11.86 -29.50 -0.07
N LYS A 29 11.25 -30.50 0.56
CA LYS A 29 9.84 -30.81 0.36
C LYS A 29 8.92 -29.79 1.03
N VAL A 30 7.98 -29.27 0.25
CA VAL A 30 6.86 -28.43 0.70
C VAL A 30 5.53 -29.11 0.38
N VAL A 31 4.51 -28.79 1.17
CA VAL A 31 3.17 -29.37 1.05
C VAL A 31 2.11 -28.29 0.90
N THR A 32 1.07 -28.57 0.12
CA THR A 32 -0.10 -27.68 0.02
C THR A 32 -0.94 -27.79 1.30
N LEU A 33 -1.08 -26.68 2.05
CA LEU A 33 -2.02 -26.57 3.16
C LEU A 33 -3.43 -26.25 2.68
N LYS A 34 -3.54 -25.32 1.73
CA LYS A 34 -4.84 -24.85 1.22
C LYS A 34 -4.78 -24.60 -0.27
N LYS A 35 -5.66 -25.27 -1.01
CA LYS A 35 -5.87 -24.98 -2.42
C LYS A 35 -6.62 -23.66 -2.56
N ARG A 36 -6.09 -22.76 -3.38
CA ARG A 36 -6.75 -21.52 -3.80
C ARG A 36 -6.92 -21.55 -5.32
N VAL A 37 -7.70 -20.60 -5.83
CA VAL A 37 -7.98 -20.46 -7.27
C VAL A 37 -6.69 -20.24 -8.08
N TYR A 38 -5.76 -19.44 -7.54
CA TYR A 38 -4.50 -19.11 -8.19
C TYR A 38 -3.31 -19.83 -7.56
N HIS A 39 -2.33 -20.17 -8.39
CA HIS A 39 -1.14 -20.91 -8.01
C HIS A 39 0.17 -20.39 -8.62
N ASP A 40 0.15 -19.35 -9.46
CA ASP A 40 1.36 -18.77 -10.07
C ASP A 40 2.33 -18.23 -9.01
N PHE A 41 1.76 -17.61 -7.97
CA PHE A 41 2.45 -17.15 -6.77
C PHE A 41 1.84 -17.78 -5.51
N PRO A 42 2.28 -18.98 -5.09
CA PRO A 42 1.83 -19.57 -3.83
C PRO A 42 2.22 -18.71 -2.63
N ASP A 43 1.30 -18.59 -1.68
CA ASP A 43 1.48 -17.97 -0.38
C ASP A 43 2.27 -18.91 0.55
N PHE A 44 3.20 -18.35 1.33
CA PHE A 44 4.04 -19.11 2.24
C PHE A 44 4.25 -18.33 3.54
N THR A 45 5.22 -17.42 3.56
CA THR A 45 5.53 -16.57 4.72
C THR A 45 5.97 -15.20 4.24
N LEU A 46 5.81 -14.20 5.11
CA LEU A 46 6.21 -12.81 4.83
C LEU A 46 7.66 -12.72 4.34
N GLY A 47 7.90 -11.84 3.37
CA GLY A 47 9.23 -11.59 2.81
C GLY A 47 9.77 -12.67 1.87
N LYS A 48 8.99 -13.73 1.59
CA LYS A 48 9.36 -14.81 0.69
C LYS A 48 8.35 -14.95 -0.44
N LEU A 49 8.86 -14.84 -1.66
CA LEU A 49 8.07 -15.04 -2.87
C LEU A 49 8.27 -16.47 -3.34
N ILE A 50 7.18 -17.20 -3.55
CA ILE A 50 7.19 -18.52 -4.18
C ILE A 50 6.61 -18.38 -5.57
N VAL A 51 7.21 -19.04 -6.55
CA VAL A 51 6.78 -19.01 -7.96
C VAL A 51 6.70 -20.42 -8.52
N THR A 52 5.84 -20.61 -9.52
CA THR A 52 5.86 -21.81 -10.36
C THR A 52 7.02 -21.79 -11.36
N GLY A 53 7.34 -22.96 -11.93
CA GLY A 53 8.29 -23.06 -13.06
C GLY A 53 7.92 -22.18 -14.24
N GLU A 54 6.62 -22.06 -14.57
CA GLU A 54 6.14 -21.20 -15.65
C GLU A 54 6.44 -19.71 -15.38
N VAL A 55 6.19 -19.25 -14.14
CA VAL A 55 6.52 -17.88 -13.74
C VAL A 55 8.03 -17.65 -13.72
N ARG A 56 8.81 -18.61 -13.22
CA ARG A 56 10.27 -18.55 -13.27
C ARG A 56 10.74 -18.34 -14.70
N ASP A 57 10.28 -19.18 -15.63
CA ASP A 57 10.73 -19.15 -17.02
C ASP A 57 10.37 -17.85 -17.75
N ALA A 58 9.20 -17.28 -17.44
CA ALA A 58 8.78 -15.99 -17.97
C ALA A 58 9.60 -14.82 -17.39
N LEU A 59 9.96 -14.87 -16.11
CA LEU A 59 10.59 -13.73 -15.42
C LEU A 59 12.13 -13.84 -15.35
N VAL A 60 12.73 -15.00 -15.63
CA VAL A 60 14.16 -15.25 -15.40
C VAL A 60 15.07 -14.25 -16.10
N SER A 61 14.77 -13.86 -17.34
CA SER A 61 15.59 -12.92 -18.09
C SER A 61 15.66 -11.55 -17.43
N LEU A 62 14.57 -11.13 -16.77
CA LEU A 62 14.48 -9.87 -16.04
C LEU A 62 15.10 -9.98 -14.63
N LEU A 63 14.94 -11.12 -13.96
CA LEU A 63 15.28 -11.25 -12.54
C LEU A 63 16.63 -11.91 -12.25
N GLN A 64 17.27 -12.57 -13.21
CA GLN A 64 18.47 -13.39 -12.99
C GLN A 64 19.63 -12.68 -12.28
N SER A 65 19.79 -11.36 -12.45
CA SER A 65 20.81 -10.57 -11.76
C SER A 65 20.39 -10.09 -10.37
N HIS A 66 19.11 -10.27 -10.02
CA HIS A 66 18.50 -9.71 -8.81
C HIS A 66 18.07 -10.77 -7.80
N VAL A 67 17.88 -12.01 -8.25
CA VAL A 67 17.34 -13.09 -7.43
C VAL A 67 18.07 -14.40 -7.66
N GLU A 68 17.98 -15.29 -6.67
CA GLU A 68 18.24 -16.71 -6.83
C GLU A 68 16.91 -17.46 -6.83
N PHE A 69 16.71 -18.30 -7.84
CA PHE A 69 15.61 -19.27 -7.84
C PHE A 69 16.09 -20.55 -7.16
N LEU A 70 15.45 -20.87 -6.03
CA LEU A 70 15.84 -21.95 -5.14
C LEU A 70 14.79 -23.04 -5.21
N GLU A 71 15.18 -24.22 -5.71
CA GLU A 71 14.25 -25.33 -6.01
C GLU A 71 13.51 -25.82 -4.76
N LEU A 72 12.21 -26.06 -4.91
CA LEU A 72 11.35 -26.69 -3.91
C LEU A 72 10.76 -27.98 -4.47
N LEU A 73 10.75 -29.03 -3.66
CA LEU A 73 10.15 -30.30 -4.02
C LEU A 73 8.66 -30.27 -3.65
N HIS A 74 7.79 -30.45 -4.63
CA HIS A 74 6.35 -30.55 -4.40
C HIS A 74 5.76 -31.67 -5.26
N ASP A 75 4.79 -32.42 -4.71
CA ASP A 75 4.32 -33.67 -5.33
C ASP A 75 3.66 -33.49 -6.71
N SER A 76 3.22 -32.27 -7.03
CA SER A 76 2.46 -32.00 -8.26
C SER A 76 2.81 -30.70 -8.98
N LEU A 77 3.74 -29.90 -8.46
CA LEU A 77 4.05 -28.57 -9.01
C LEU A 77 5.57 -28.38 -9.05
N ASP A 78 6.03 -27.73 -10.11
CA ASP A 78 7.40 -27.22 -10.18
C ASP A 78 7.44 -25.86 -9.48
N LEU A 79 8.14 -25.76 -8.35
CA LEU A 79 8.12 -24.60 -7.45
C LEU A 79 9.52 -24.11 -7.12
N TYR A 80 9.65 -22.79 -6.98
CA TYR A 80 10.89 -22.14 -6.59
C TYR A 80 10.61 -21.10 -5.52
N ALA A 81 11.44 -21.08 -4.47
CA ALA A 81 11.55 -19.91 -3.61
C ALA A 81 12.45 -18.87 -4.30
N VAL A 82 12.04 -17.61 -4.26
CA VAL A 82 12.79 -16.51 -4.86
C VAL A 82 13.52 -15.75 -3.75
N ASN A 83 14.84 -15.93 -3.68
CA ASN A 83 15.69 -15.18 -2.77
C ASN A 83 16.18 -13.90 -3.48
N VAL A 84 15.66 -12.74 -3.06
CA VAL A 84 16.07 -11.44 -3.61
C VAL A 84 17.42 -11.04 -3.01
N VAL A 85 18.48 -11.10 -3.82
CA VAL A 85 19.86 -10.77 -3.40
C VAL A 85 20.23 -9.30 -3.64
N THR A 86 19.42 -8.57 -4.40
CA THR A 86 19.60 -7.12 -4.58
C THR A 86 19.11 -6.36 -3.35
N ILE A 87 20.05 -5.94 -2.50
CA ILE A 87 19.80 -5.03 -1.38
C ILE A 87 20.24 -3.62 -1.76
N LEU A 88 19.33 -2.65 -1.66
CA LEU A 88 19.61 -1.25 -1.96
C LEU A 88 19.56 -0.38 -0.71
N ASP A 89 20.46 0.60 -0.67
CA ASP A 89 20.43 1.75 0.26
C ASP A 89 19.96 2.99 -0.50
N CYS A 90 18.70 2.96 -0.93
CA CYS A 90 18.08 3.99 -1.77
C CYS A 90 17.03 4.83 -1.05
N VAL A 91 16.91 4.74 0.28
CA VAL A 91 15.93 5.53 1.03
C VAL A 91 16.39 6.98 1.16
N ASP A 92 15.51 7.93 0.80
CA ASP A 92 15.65 9.33 1.21
C ASP A 92 15.11 9.50 2.63
N TRP A 93 16.01 9.34 3.61
CA TRP A 93 15.69 9.44 5.03
C TRP A 93 15.21 10.83 5.46
N LYS A 94 15.47 11.89 4.69
CA LYS A 94 15.04 13.25 5.02
C LYS A 94 13.59 13.48 4.63
N ARG A 95 13.17 12.91 3.50
CA ARG A 95 11.79 13.04 2.99
C ARG A 95 10.86 11.94 3.50
N SER A 96 11.39 10.77 3.83
CA SER A 96 10.61 9.65 4.36
C SER A 96 10.07 9.94 5.76
N ASP A 97 8.81 9.58 6.00
CA ASP A 97 8.22 9.56 7.34
C ASP A 97 8.53 8.20 8.00
N VAL A 98 9.41 8.26 9.00
CA VAL A 98 9.94 7.09 9.69
C VAL A 98 9.41 7.04 11.12
N MET A 99 8.82 5.91 11.47
CA MET A 99 8.40 5.64 12.83
C MET A 99 9.55 4.99 13.61
N TYR A 100 9.83 5.54 14.78
CA TYR A 100 10.77 4.99 15.74
C TYR A 100 10.04 4.47 16.98
N THR A 101 10.59 3.42 17.59
CA THR A 101 10.16 2.96 18.90
C THR A 101 10.48 4.02 19.97
N SER A 102 9.87 3.91 21.15
CA SER A 102 10.19 4.78 22.31
C SER A 102 11.68 4.71 22.74
N ARG A 103 12.42 3.69 22.27
CA ARG A 103 13.86 3.51 22.49
C ARG A 103 14.73 4.01 21.33
N GLY A 104 14.16 4.74 20.37
CA GLY A 104 14.88 5.31 19.22
C GLY A 104 15.29 4.30 18.13
N ARG A 105 14.83 3.04 18.20
CA ARG A 105 15.07 2.04 17.14
C ARG A 105 14.09 2.22 16.00
N PHE A 106 14.56 2.05 14.76
CA PHE A 106 13.71 1.98 13.57
C PHE A 106 12.57 0.98 13.79
N SER A 107 11.35 1.38 13.44
CA SER A 107 10.17 0.51 13.51
C SER A 107 9.58 0.23 12.14
N ARG A 108 9.24 1.26 11.37
CA ARG A 108 8.69 1.13 10.01
C ARG A 108 8.75 2.47 9.26
N PHE A 109 8.50 2.43 7.97
CA PHE A 109 8.14 3.60 7.18
C PHE A 109 6.62 3.80 7.20
N ASN A 110 6.15 5.01 7.51
CA ASN A 110 4.76 5.40 7.31
C ASN A 110 4.55 5.93 5.88
N LYS A 111 5.52 6.69 5.36
CA LYS A 111 5.65 7.09 3.94
C LYS A 111 7.12 6.97 3.56
N ILE A 112 7.41 6.34 2.42
CA ILE A 112 8.78 6.11 1.96
C ILE A 112 9.06 6.91 0.69
N PHE A 113 10.25 7.49 0.62
CA PHE A 113 10.78 8.12 -0.59
C PHE A 113 12.09 7.45 -0.97
N PHE A 114 12.29 7.28 -2.28
CA PHE A 114 13.53 6.76 -2.81
C PHE A 114 14.38 7.86 -3.45
N ASP A 115 15.68 7.81 -3.20
CA ASP A 115 16.70 8.42 -4.04
C ASP A 115 16.85 7.57 -5.30
N VAL A 116 16.10 7.95 -6.35
CA VAL A 116 16.05 7.24 -7.63
C VAL A 116 17.43 7.13 -8.28
N SER A 117 18.35 8.06 -8.01
CA SER A 117 19.72 7.99 -8.55
C SER A 117 20.50 6.76 -8.05
N LYS A 118 20.09 6.17 -6.93
CA LYS A 118 20.66 4.95 -6.36
C LYS A 118 19.98 3.67 -6.83
N ILE A 119 18.91 3.78 -7.60
CA ILE A 119 18.22 2.64 -8.22
C ILE A 119 18.72 2.53 -9.66
N ARG A 120 19.51 1.50 -9.95
CA ARG A 120 20.10 1.33 -11.29
C ARG A 120 19.03 0.94 -12.31
N ASN A 121 19.19 1.42 -13.54
CA ASN A 121 18.38 0.95 -14.67
C ASN A 121 18.43 -0.58 -14.79
N GLY A 122 17.28 -1.20 -15.05
CA GLY A 122 17.11 -2.65 -15.09
C GLY A 122 16.90 -3.30 -13.72
N THR A 123 16.87 -2.56 -12.62
CA THR A 123 16.46 -3.12 -11.32
C THR A 123 14.96 -3.38 -11.34
N ALA A 124 14.57 -4.65 -11.42
CA ALA A 124 13.16 -5.05 -11.43
C ALA A 124 12.60 -5.34 -10.01
N ILE A 125 13.47 -5.86 -9.13
CA ILE A 125 13.11 -6.32 -7.79
C ILE A 125 14.29 -6.10 -6.84
N PHE A 126 14.00 -5.64 -5.62
CA PHE A 126 15.01 -5.41 -4.59
C PHE A 126 14.41 -5.44 -3.18
N LYS A 127 15.28 -5.39 -2.17
CA LYS A 127 14.92 -5.19 -0.77
C LYS A 127 15.73 -4.04 -0.17
N LEU A 128 15.23 -3.48 0.93
CA LEU A 128 15.96 -2.49 1.73
C LEU A 128 16.57 -3.17 2.95
N LYS A 129 17.75 -2.72 3.38
CA LYS A 129 18.45 -3.31 4.53
C LYS A 129 17.59 -3.38 5.79
N GLU A 130 16.79 -2.36 6.05
CA GLU A 130 15.99 -2.22 7.27
C GLU A 130 14.74 -3.11 7.29
N THR A 131 14.31 -3.60 6.13
CA THR A 131 13.07 -4.37 5.96
C THR A 131 13.28 -5.66 5.16
N ALA A 132 14.54 -6.06 4.94
CA ALA A 132 14.91 -7.15 4.05
C ALA A 132 14.29 -8.50 4.46
N SER A 133 13.98 -8.70 5.74
CA SER A 133 13.36 -9.93 6.21
C SER A 133 11.89 -10.08 5.81
N HIS A 134 11.18 -9.00 5.47
CA HIS A 134 9.72 -9.06 5.35
C HIS A 134 9.11 -8.19 4.22
N GLN A 135 9.87 -7.34 3.54
CA GLN A 135 9.38 -6.53 2.43
C GLN A 135 10.19 -6.74 1.16
N ILE A 136 9.48 -6.83 0.03
CA ILE A 136 10.02 -6.88 -1.33
C ILE A 136 9.49 -5.65 -2.06
N TYR A 137 10.38 -4.98 -2.76
CA TYR A 137 10.09 -3.83 -3.61
C TYR A 137 10.27 -4.24 -5.06
N VAL A 138 9.37 -3.79 -5.91
CA VAL A 138 9.39 -4.04 -7.35
C VAL A 138 9.21 -2.73 -8.09
N THR A 139 9.77 -2.65 -9.29
CA THR A 139 9.53 -1.52 -10.20
C THR A 139 8.33 -1.79 -11.11
N GLU A 140 7.90 -0.77 -11.86
CA GLU A 140 6.80 -0.91 -12.82
C GLU A 140 7.12 -1.98 -13.88
N GLU A 141 8.39 -2.12 -14.30
CA GLU A 141 8.83 -3.13 -15.26
C GLU A 141 8.47 -4.57 -14.82
N PHE A 142 8.67 -4.90 -13.54
CA PHE A 142 8.26 -6.20 -12.99
C PHE A 142 6.74 -6.39 -13.06
N LYS A 143 6.00 -5.37 -12.63
CA LYS A 143 4.52 -5.40 -12.58
C LYS A 143 3.93 -5.53 -13.98
N GLU A 144 4.45 -4.80 -14.96
CA GLU A 144 4.06 -4.89 -16.36
C GLU A 144 4.28 -6.30 -16.90
N LEU A 145 5.43 -6.91 -16.62
CA LEU A 145 5.71 -8.27 -17.10
C LEU A 145 4.75 -9.31 -16.48
N VAL A 146 4.48 -9.22 -15.18
CA VAL A 146 3.47 -10.06 -14.51
C VAL A 146 2.09 -9.89 -15.14
N ASN A 147 1.69 -8.64 -15.43
CA ASN A 147 0.39 -8.34 -16.05
C ASN A 147 0.29 -8.82 -17.50
N GLN A 148 1.36 -8.68 -18.30
CA GLN A 148 1.42 -9.14 -19.68
C GLN A 148 1.22 -10.65 -19.78
N HIS A 149 1.85 -11.41 -18.88
CA HIS A 149 1.67 -12.86 -18.77
C HIS A 149 0.37 -13.26 -18.06
N LYS A 150 -0.38 -12.30 -17.50
CA LYS A 150 -1.63 -12.49 -16.77
C LYS A 150 -1.51 -13.40 -15.54
N PHE A 151 -0.31 -13.52 -14.97
CA PHE A 151 -0.09 -14.30 -13.74
C PHE A 151 -0.89 -13.71 -12.58
N LYS A 152 -1.33 -14.58 -11.66
CA LYS A 152 -2.25 -14.25 -10.57
C LYS A 152 -1.70 -14.65 -9.20
N GLY A 153 -2.09 -13.89 -8.18
CA GLY A 153 -1.70 -14.16 -6.79
C GLY A 153 -0.77 -13.13 -6.17
N LEU A 154 -0.49 -12.02 -6.87
CA LEU A 154 0.15 -10.84 -6.29
C LEU A 154 -0.83 -9.68 -6.24
N ASP A 155 -0.74 -8.94 -5.13
CA ASP A 155 -1.35 -7.62 -4.97
C ASP A 155 -0.23 -6.58 -4.92
N PHE A 156 -0.27 -5.60 -5.82
CA PHE A 156 0.71 -4.52 -5.89
C PHE A 156 0.17 -3.28 -5.20
N THR A 157 0.95 -2.74 -4.25
CA THR A 157 0.65 -1.47 -3.58
C THR A 157 1.62 -0.41 -4.07
N LEU A 158 1.10 0.69 -4.62
CA LEU A 158 1.91 1.86 -4.95
C LEU A 158 2.41 2.50 -3.66
N ILE A 159 3.73 2.54 -3.48
CA ILE A 159 4.38 3.11 -2.29
C ILE A 159 5.19 4.37 -2.58
N PHE A 160 5.55 4.57 -3.85
CA PHE A 160 6.38 5.68 -4.32
C PHE A 160 6.17 5.84 -5.83
N ASP A 161 5.97 7.07 -6.26
CA ASP A 161 5.87 7.46 -7.67
C ASP A 161 6.98 8.48 -7.96
N SER A 162 7.95 8.10 -8.79
CA SER A 162 9.07 8.98 -9.17
C SER A 162 8.62 10.15 -10.03
N GLU A 163 7.47 10.06 -10.70
CA GLU A 163 6.91 11.12 -11.53
C GLU A 163 6.08 12.13 -10.70
N PHE A 164 5.75 11.79 -9.45
CA PHE A 164 5.10 12.68 -8.50
C PHE A 164 6.15 13.54 -7.78
N THR A 165 6.55 14.63 -8.46
CA THR A 165 7.60 15.54 -8.01
C THR A 165 7.21 16.34 -6.77
N GLN A 166 8.21 16.89 -6.07
CA GLN A 166 7.97 17.83 -4.96
C GLN A 166 7.12 19.03 -5.39
N GLU A 167 7.31 19.52 -6.62
CA GLU A 167 6.51 20.63 -7.16
C GLU A 167 5.03 20.26 -7.28
N LYS A 168 4.71 19.02 -7.71
CA LYS A 168 3.34 18.49 -7.74
C LYS A 168 2.78 18.29 -6.33
N GLU A 169 3.60 17.80 -5.39
CA GLU A 169 3.21 17.70 -3.98
C GLU A 169 2.85 19.06 -3.39
N ASP A 170 3.70 20.07 -3.64
CA ASP A 170 3.51 21.44 -3.16
C ASP A 170 2.30 22.10 -3.84
N GLU A 171 2.10 21.87 -5.13
CA GLU A 171 0.91 22.34 -5.85
C GLU A 171 -0.37 21.71 -5.31
N GLN A 172 -0.40 20.39 -5.13
CA GLN A 172 -1.55 19.70 -4.54
C GLN A 172 -1.83 20.23 -3.13
N GLN A 173 -0.79 20.45 -2.32
CA GLN A 173 -0.95 21.03 -0.99
C GLN A 173 -1.51 22.45 -1.05
N ARG A 174 -1.00 23.31 -1.94
CA ARG A 174 -1.54 24.67 -2.14
C ARG A 174 -3.00 24.65 -2.57
N LEU A 175 -3.37 23.76 -3.48
CA LEU A 175 -4.76 23.61 -3.94
C LEU A 175 -5.67 23.11 -2.81
N TYR A 176 -5.19 22.16 -2.01
CA TYR A 176 -5.91 21.67 -0.84
C TYR A 176 -6.11 22.77 0.22
N ASP A 177 -5.07 23.52 0.55
CA ASP A 177 -5.15 24.61 1.51
C ASP A 177 -6.07 25.73 1.00
N ALA A 178 -5.98 26.09 -0.29
CA ALA A 178 -6.89 27.06 -0.90
C ALA A 178 -8.35 26.58 -0.91
N ALA A 179 -8.60 25.28 -1.09
CA ALA A 179 -9.94 24.71 -1.01
C ALA A 179 -10.50 24.79 0.43
N LEU A 180 -9.68 24.50 1.44
CA LEU A 180 -10.06 24.68 2.84
C LEU A 180 -10.34 26.15 3.19
N GLU A 181 -9.50 27.08 2.72
CA GLU A 181 -9.74 28.51 2.90
C GLU A 181 -11.03 28.95 2.21
N LEU A 182 -11.32 28.46 1.01
CA LEU A 182 -12.55 28.80 0.28
C LEU A 182 -13.81 28.30 1.00
N ILE A 183 -13.74 27.10 1.60
CA ILE A 183 -14.79 26.56 2.46
C ILE A 183 -15.03 27.51 3.64
N GLU A 184 -13.96 27.92 4.33
CA GLU A 184 -14.06 28.78 5.51
C GLU A 184 -14.36 30.26 5.21
N GLN A 185 -14.02 30.77 4.02
CA GLN A 185 -14.29 32.16 3.64
C GLN A 185 -15.77 32.41 3.30
N ASN A 186 -16.45 31.41 2.73
CA ASN A 186 -17.85 31.54 2.28
C ASN A 186 -18.85 31.04 3.31
N LYS A 187 -18.45 30.92 4.58
CA LYS A 187 -19.33 30.41 5.62
C LYS A 187 -20.42 31.40 6.01
N GLY A 188 -21.64 30.87 6.07
CA GLY A 188 -22.81 31.59 6.56
C GLY A 188 -22.85 31.56 8.09
N LYS A 189 -24.05 31.34 8.64
CA LYS A 189 -24.21 31.10 10.09
C LYS A 189 -23.45 29.83 10.48
N GLU A 190 -22.71 29.91 11.58
CA GLU A 190 -22.05 28.78 12.22
C GLU A 190 -22.96 28.10 13.25
N TYR A 191 -22.77 26.79 13.39
CA TYR A 191 -23.56 25.91 14.23
C TYR A 191 -22.63 24.98 15.02
N ALA A 192 -22.98 24.71 16.26
CA ALA A 192 -22.37 23.62 17.01
C ALA A 192 -22.74 22.28 16.36
N TYR A 193 -21.97 21.23 16.66
CA TYR A 193 -22.18 19.92 16.06
C TYR A 193 -23.62 19.40 16.19
N GLU A 194 -24.24 19.50 17.38
CA GLU A 194 -25.61 19.02 17.60
C GLU A 194 -26.63 19.77 16.74
N ASP A 195 -26.58 21.10 16.72
CA ASP A 195 -27.47 21.92 15.89
C ASP A 195 -27.27 21.62 14.39
N ALA A 196 -26.02 21.44 13.98
CA ALA A 196 -25.67 21.11 12.60
C ALA A 196 -26.16 19.69 12.24
N ARG A 197 -26.11 18.75 13.17
CA ARG A 197 -26.63 17.39 13.00
C ARG A 197 -28.15 17.39 12.83
N GLU A 198 -28.88 18.19 13.60
CA GLU A 198 -30.33 18.37 13.43
C GLU A 198 -30.67 18.94 12.04
N LEU A 199 -29.87 19.88 11.53
CA LEU A 199 -30.04 20.41 10.17
C LEU A 199 -29.78 19.33 9.11
N VAL A 200 -28.79 18.46 9.32
CA VAL A 200 -28.57 17.31 8.44
C VAL A 200 -29.77 16.37 8.44
N ASP A 201 -30.40 16.13 9.59
CA ASP A 201 -31.64 15.33 9.66
C ASP A 201 -32.80 15.95 8.88
N GLN A 202 -32.76 17.26 8.66
CA GLN A 202 -33.71 18.00 7.80
C GLN A 202 -33.29 18.01 6.32
N GLY A 203 -32.27 17.22 5.94
CA GLY A 203 -31.77 17.11 4.56
C GLY A 203 -30.75 18.17 4.17
N LYS A 204 -30.23 18.96 5.11
CA LYS A 204 -29.16 19.93 4.83
C LYS A 204 -27.79 19.25 4.70
N THR A 205 -26.87 19.93 4.05
CA THR A 205 -25.46 19.54 3.99
C THR A 205 -24.66 20.54 4.79
N MET A 206 -23.87 20.04 5.73
CA MET A 206 -23.03 20.85 6.61
C MET A 206 -21.56 20.53 6.36
N ILE A 207 -20.70 21.54 6.51
CA ILE A 207 -19.25 21.43 6.32
C ILE A 207 -18.51 22.21 7.42
N SER A 208 -17.31 21.76 7.78
CA SER A 208 -16.34 22.48 8.63
C SER A 208 -14.93 22.03 8.26
N GLY A 209 -14.10 22.95 7.76
CA GLY A 209 -12.78 22.62 7.24
C GLY A 209 -12.83 21.44 6.26
N ARG A 210 -12.13 20.35 6.60
CA ARG A 210 -12.09 19.13 5.77
C ARG A 210 -13.31 18.22 5.93
N TRP A 211 -14.17 18.46 6.92
CA TRP A 211 -15.28 17.57 7.25
C TRP A 211 -16.57 18.01 6.57
N LYS A 212 -17.33 17.03 6.07
CA LYS A 212 -18.64 17.26 5.46
C LYS A 212 -19.63 16.22 5.94
N MET A 213 -20.87 16.61 6.20
CA MET A 213 -21.92 15.69 6.59
C MET A 213 -23.21 15.92 5.82
N LYS A 214 -23.87 14.82 5.48
CA LYS A 214 -25.14 14.80 4.74
C LYS A 214 -25.91 13.51 5.02
N LEU A 215 -27.19 13.50 4.65
CA LEU A 215 -27.93 12.27 4.43
C LEU A 215 -27.80 11.84 2.96
N ASP A 216 -27.89 10.54 2.70
CA ASP A 216 -28.16 10.03 1.36
C ASP A 216 -29.66 9.95 1.05
N ASP A 217 -29.99 9.47 -0.15
CA ASP A 217 -31.37 9.34 -0.62
C ASP A 217 -32.23 8.36 0.23
N GLN A 218 -31.60 7.54 1.07
CA GLN A 218 -32.27 6.62 2.00
C GLN A 218 -32.35 7.19 3.43
N GLY A 219 -31.87 8.42 3.65
CA GLY A 219 -31.82 9.05 4.96
C GLY A 219 -30.67 8.54 5.85
N GLN A 220 -29.67 7.86 5.28
CA GLN A 220 -28.52 7.38 6.05
C GLN A 220 -27.48 8.49 6.23
N PHE A 221 -26.92 8.59 7.43
CA PHE A 221 -25.90 9.60 7.75
C PHE A 221 -24.52 9.23 7.18
N TRP A 222 -23.95 10.18 6.45
CA TRP A 222 -22.62 10.07 5.87
C TRP A 222 -21.72 11.20 6.36
N LEU A 223 -20.53 10.81 6.82
CA LEU A 223 -19.44 11.71 7.16
C LEU A 223 -18.36 11.59 6.08
N GLY A 224 -17.97 12.72 5.50
CA GLY A 224 -16.95 12.84 4.49
C GLY A 224 -15.72 13.57 5.03
N GLU A 225 -14.54 13.04 4.74
CA GLU A 225 -13.26 13.74 4.92
C GLU A 225 -12.71 14.16 3.55
N LEU A 226 -12.39 15.44 3.39
CA LEU A 226 -11.72 15.97 2.20
C LEU A 226 -10.27 15.48 2.18
N LEU A 227 -9.89 14.86 1.08
CA LEU A 227 -8.54 14.38 0.83
C LEU A 227 -7.71 15.41 0.04
N LYS A 228 -6.39 15.21 -0.01
CA LYS A 228 -5.46 16.12 -0.71
C LYS A 228 -5.73 16.24 -2.22
N ASP A 229 -6.33 15.22 -2.83
CA ASP A 229 -6.74 15.24 -4.23
C ASP A 229 -8.11 15.94 -4.44
N LEU A 230 -8.64 16.60 -3.40
CA LEU A 230 -9.91 17.29 -3.35
C LEU A 230 -11.15 16.38 -3.48
N SER A 231 -10.97 15.06 -3.41
CA SER A 231 -12.08 14.11 -3.29
C SER A 231 -12.54 13.98 -1.84
N TYR A 232 -13.77 13.50 -1.64
CA TYR A 232 -14.27 13.15 -0.31
C TYR A 232 -14.25 11.65 -0.11
N GLN A 233 -13.60 11.21 0.96
CA GLN A 233 -13.78 9.86 1.47
C GLN A 233 -14.99 9.82 2.39
N TRP A 234 -16.03 9.09 1.98
CA TRP A 234 -17.29 8.98 2.72
C TRP A 234 -17.32 7.71 3.58
N MET A 235 -17.80 7.85 4.81
CA MET A 235 -18.02 6.75 5.74
C MET A 235 -19.36 6.91 6.46
N MET A 236 -19.94 5.77 6.85
CA MET A 236 -21.04 5.72 7.82
C MET A 236 -20.44 5.47 9.20
N PRO A 237 -20.28 6.50 10.04
CA PRO A 237 -19.62 6.33 11.32
C PRO A 237 -20.47 5.51 12.29
N THR A 238 -19.88 4.51 12.91
CA THR A 238 -20.45 3.84 14.11
C THR A 238 -20.17 4.61 15.39
N TYR A 239 -19.22 5.55 15.34
CA TYR A 239 -18.84 6.46 16.42
C TYR A 239 -18.43 7.80 15.82
N ILE A 240 -18.84 8.90 16.46
CA ILE A 240 -18.50 10.26 16.04
C ILE A 240 -17.14 10.64 16.63
N PRO A 241 -16.12 10.92 15.80
CA PRO A 241 -14.82 11.38 16.30
C PRO A 241 -14.98 12.66 17.16
N PRO A 242 -14.44 12.71 18.39
CA PRO A 242 -14.60 13.85 19.29
C PRO A 242 -14.14 15.19 18.71
N VAL A 243 -13.18 15.17 17.78
CA VAL A 243 -12.72 16.37 17.09
C VAL A 243 -13.87 17.13 16.43
N LEU A 244 -14.87 16.42 15.88
CA LEU A 244 -16.02 17.00 15.20
C LEU A 244 -16.94 17.82 16.11
N LEU A 245 -16.91 17.52 17.41
CA LEU A 245 -17.74 18.21 18.41
C LEU A 245 -17.23 19.63 18.69
N PHE A 246 -15.97 19.90 18.36
CA PHE A 246 -15.32 21.20 18.55
C PHE A 246 -15.26 22.04 17.27
N GLU A 247 -15.80 21.53 16.18
CA GLU A 247 -15.84 22.19 14.87
C GLU A 247 -17.01 23.20 14.77
N SER A 248 -16.81 24.25 13.97
CA SER A 248 -17.84 25.25 13.66
C SER A 248 -18.47 24.98 12.30
N TRP A 249 -19.65 24.37 12.28
CA TRP A 249 -20.29 23.89 11.07
C TRP A 249 -21.10 24.97 10.37
N HIS A 250 -21.11 24.96 9.04
CA HIS A 250 -21.96 25.86 8.26
C HIS A 250 -22.66 25.13 7.11
N GLU A 251 -23.84 25.63 6.74
CA GLU A 251 -24.63 25.07 5.64
C GLU A 251 -23.97 25.39 4.29
N VAL A 252 -23.87 24.38 3.43
CA VAL A 252 -23.50 24.57 2.02
C VAL A 252 -24.65 24.16 1.12
N LYS A 253 -24.85 24.91 0.05
CA LYS A 253 -25.78 24.51 -1.02
C LYS A 253 -25.24 23.22 -1.62
N SER A 254 -26.08 22.19 -1.74
CA SER A 254 -25.73 20.99 -2.49
C SER A 254 -25.49 21.34 -3.95
N SER A 255 -24.24 21.65 -4.31
CA SER A 255 -23.77 21.63 -5.68
C SER A 255 -23.24 20.22 -5.96
N GLU A 256 -23.88 19.60 -6.95
CA GLU A 256 -23.49 18.36 -7.63
C GLU A 256 -23.84 17.04 -6.94
N LYS A 257 -24.80 16.36 -7.58
CA LYS A 257 -25.09 14.94 -7.43
C LYS A 257 -23.80 14.17 -7.67
N CYS A 258 -23.21 13.65 -6.60
CA CYS A 258 -22.13 12.70 -6.69
C CYS A 258 -22.70 11.42 -7.32
N HIS A 259 -22.50 11.25 -8.62
CA HIS A 259 -22.76 9.98 -9.29
C HIS A 259 -21.91 8.91 -8.59
N ARG A 260 -22.59 7.95 -7.97
CA ARG A 260 -21.97 6.72 -7.46
C ARG A 260 -21.16 6.08 -8.60
N LEU A 261 -19.89 5.79 -8.33
CA LEU A 261 -19.18 4.68 -8.97
C LEU A 261 -19.79 3.36 -8.47
#